data_AF-A0A6B3GXC8-F1
#
_entry.id   AF-A0A6B3GXC8-F1
#
_cell.length_a   1.000
_cell.length_b   1.000
_cell.length_c   1.000
_cell.angle_alpha   90.00
_cell.angle_beta   90.00
_cell.angle_gamma   90.00
#
_symmetry.space_group_name_H-M   'P 1'
#
loop_
_entity.id
_entity.type
_entity.pdbx_description
1 polymer ?
#
loop_
_entity_poly.entity_id
_entity_poly.type
_entity_poly.pdbx_seq_one_letter_code
_entity_poly.pdbx_strand_id
1 'polypeptide(L)'
;VQLGTPEEIVGSPADDYVREFVRDVPREQVLTVATAMRPALAGESERGPAVRPDATVSEAIEAVARSGDPVARVMDGGRLVGVVDH
;
A
#
# COMPACT_ATOMS: atom_id res chain seq x y z
N VAL A 1 -28.96 32.39 -22.76
CA VAL A 1 -28.04 31.47 -22.05
C VAL A 1 -28.80 30.90 -20.87
N GLN A 2 -28.92 29.58 -20.88
CA GLN A 2 -29.94 28.80 -20.18
C GLN A 2 -29.38 28.25 -18.87
N LEU A 3 -30.30 27.99 -17.93
CA LEU A 3 -30.10 27.52 -16.56
C LEU A 3 -29.30 26.21 -16.43
N GLY A 4 -28.57 26.09 -15.32
CA GLY A 4 -28.13 24.85 -14.69
C GLY A 4 -27.36 25.16 -13.41
N THR A 5 -27.78 24.64 -12.25
CA THR A 5 -27.13 24.85 -10.96
C THR A 5 -25.88 23.96 -10.80
N PRO A 6 -24.92 24.29 -9.92
CA PRO A 6 -23.63 23.59 -9.82
C PRO A 6 -23.71 22.13 -9.32
N GLU A 7 -24.91 21.60 -9.04
CA GLU A 7 -25.08 20.29 -8.40
C GLU A 7 -25.05 19.08 -9.35
N GLU A 8 -24.85 19.25 -10.68
CA GLU A 8 -24.85 18.13 -11.64
C GLU A 8 -23.47 17.69 -12.15
N ILE A 9 -22.35 18.15 -11.56
CA ILE A 9 -20.98 17.80 -12.01
C ILE A 9 -20.39 16.57 -11.26
N VAL A 10 -21.09 15.99 -10.29
CA VAL A 10 -20.56 14.85 -9.50
C VAL A 10 -21.29 13.56 -9.85
N GLY A 11 -21.28 13.22 -11.14
CA GLY A 11 -22.03 12.07 -11.68
C GLY A 11 -21.21 10.90 -12.22
N SER A 12 -19.98 11.12 -12.75
CA SER A 12 -19.03 10.09 -13.25
C SER A 12 -17.95 10.73 -14.13
N PRO A 13 -16.66 10.30 -14.12
CA PRO A 13 -15.82 9.80 -13.04
C PRO A 13 -14.52 10.63 -12.89
N ALA A 14 -13.89 10.50 -11.72
CA ALA A 14 -12.65 11.18 -11.32
C ALA A 14 -11.36 10.56 -11.93
N ASP A 15 -11.30 10.31 -13.25
CA ASP A 15 -10.32 9.35 -13.79
C ASP A 15 -9.15 9.89 -14.65
N ASP A 16 -9.13 11.19 -15.00
CA ASP A 16 -8.01 11.76 -15.78
C ASP A 16 -7.21 12.83 -15.03
N TYR A 17 -7.82 13.60 -14.13
CA TYR A 17 -7.08 14.61 -13.33
C TYR A 17 -6.17 13.96 -12.28
N VAL A 18 -6.62 12.87 -11.66
CA VAL A 18 -5.83 12.11 -10.68
C VAL A 18 -4.65 11.44 -11.37
N ARG A 19 -4.84 10.90 -12.58
CA ARG A 19 -3.83 10.10 -13.31
C ARG A 19 -2.58 10.90 -13.67
N GLU A 20 -2.70 12.22 -13.89
CA GLU A 20 -1.56 13.10 -14.15
C GLU A 20 -0.89 13.57 -12.86
N PHE A 21 -1.62 13.63 -11.74
CA PHE A 21 -1.07 14.01 -10.43
C PHE A 21 -0.38 12.84 -9.69
N VAL A 22 -0.79 11.58 -9.90
CA VAL A 22 -0.14 10.40 -9.28
C VAL A 22 1.10 9.89 -10.03
N ARG A 23 1.52 10.59 -11.11
CA ARG A 23 2.62 10.11 -11.95
C ARG A 23 4.00 10.34 -11.31
N ASP A 24 4.13 11.34 -10.45
CA ASP A 24 5.38 11.68 -9.73
C ASP A 24 5.30 11.46 -8.22
N VAL A 25 4.18 10.90 -7.71
CA VAL A 25 4.10 10.51 -6.30
C VAL A 25 4.78 9.16 -6.15
N PRO A 26 5.87 9.06 -5.36
CA PRO A 26 6.50 7.77 -5.09
C PRO A 26 5.47 6.87 -4.43
N ARG A 27 4.94 5.91 -5.20
CA ARG A 27 3.81 5.08 -4.80
C ARG A 27 4.09 4.34 -3.50
N GLU A 28 5.34 3.99 -3.27
CA GLU A 28 5.86 3.39 -2.05
C GLU A 28 5.68 4.23 -0.77
N GLN A 29 5.61 5.56 -0.88
CA GLN A 29 5.38 6.47 0.25
C GLN A 29 3.89 6.66 0.58
N VAL A 30 2.99 6.26 -0.33
CA VAL A 30 1.55 6.47 -0.20
C VAL A 30 0.77 5.15 -0.08
N LEU A 31 1.32 4.07 -0.63
CA LEU A 31 0.76 2.73 -0.50
C LEU A 31 1.14 2.12 0.84
N THR A 32 0.15 1.54 1.50
CA THR A 32 0.35 0.74 2.70
C THR A 32 0.71 -0.69 2.34
N VAL A 33 1.43 -1.36 3.24
CA VAL A 33 1.76 -2.78 3.09
C VAL A 33 0.51 -3.64 3.07
N ALA A 34 -0.58 -3.26 3.74
CA ALA A 34 -1.86 -3.99 3.64
C ALA A 34 -2.39 -4.07 2.20
N THR A 35 -2.11 -3.06 1.38
CA THR A 35 -2.56 -3.00 -0.03
C THR A 35 -1.59 -3.71 -0.97
N ALA A 36 -0.30 -3.77 -0.61
CA ALA A 36 0.75 -4.35 -1.44
C ALA A 36 1.08 -5.82 -1.09
N MET A 37 0.72 -6.29 0.11
CA MET A 37 1.07 -7.62 0.58
C MET A 37 0.35 -8.73 -0.17
N ARG A 38 0.97 -9.91 -0.18
CA ARG A 38 0.33 -11.17 -0.53
C ARG A 38 0.04 -11.99 0.74
N PRO A 39 -0.94 -12.92 0.70
CA PRO A 39 -1.14 -13.87 1.79
C PRO A 39 0.14 -14.63 2.10
N ALA A 40 0.41 -14.85 3.39
CA ALA A 40 1.56 -15.64 3.82
C ALA A 40 1.35 -17.12 3.50
N LEU A 41 2.38 -17.77 2.95
CA LEU A 41 2.42 -19.22 2.77
C LEU A 41 2.92 -19.91 4.04
N ALA A 42 2.59 -21.20 4.18
CA ALA A 42 3.06 -22.00 5.31
C ALA A 42 4.60 -22.03 5.35
N GLY A 43 5.19 -21.56 6.45
CA GLY A 43 6.64 -21.47 6.65
C GLY A 43 7.26 -20.09 6.40
N GLU A 44 6.51 -19.12 5.85
CA GLU A 44 6.98 -17.72 5.69
C GLU A 44 6.79 -16.88 6.96
N SER A 45 6.13 -17.45 7.98
CA SER A 45 5.84 -16.80 9.25
C SER A 45 7.05 -16.58 10.14
N GLU A 46 8.16 -17.24 9.84
CA GLU A 46 9.27 -17.43 10.78
C GLU A 46 10.47 -16.50 10.54
N ARG A 47 10.57 -15.85 9.38
CA ARG A 47 11.73 -15.02 9.00
C ARG A 47 11.30 -13.66 8.46
N GLY A 48 12.15 -12.65 8.65
CA GLY A 48 11.86 -11.29 8.24
C GLY A 48 11.34 -10.36 9.33
N PRO A 49 11.51 -9.05 9.14
CA PRO A 49 11.04 -8.04 10.06
C PRO A 49 9.52 -8.01 10.10
N ALA A 50 8.96 -7.74 11.27
CA ALA A 50 7.53 -7.52 11.44
C ALA A 50 7.18 -6.06 11.13
N VAL A 51 6.22 -5.86 10.23
CA VAL A 51 5.65 -4.55 9.89
C VAL A 51 4.15 -4.55 10.14
N ARG A 52 3.59 -3.40 10.47
CA ARG A 52 2.15 -3.25 10.68
C ARG A 52 1.43 -3.08 9.33
N PRO A 53 0.15 -3.47 9.20
CA PRO A 53 -0.61 -3.32 7.95
C PRO A 53 -0.71 -1.88 7.44
N ASP A 54 -0.69 -0.91 8.36
CA ASP A 54 -0.76 0.52 8.09
C ASP A 54 0.60 1.16 7.79
N ALA A 55 1.70 0.41 7.90
CA ALA A 55 3.02 0.88 7.48
C ALA A 55 3.05 1.12 5.97
N THR A 56 3.82 2.10 5.54
CA THR A 56 4.11 2.37 4.13
C THR A 56 5.00 1.28 3.53
N VAL A 57 4.94 1.12 2.22
CA VAL A 57 5.86 0.22 1.51
C VAL A 57 7.31 0.65 1.67
N SER A 58 7.61 1.96 1.74
CA SER A 58 8.95 2.46 2.05
C SER A 58 9.48 1.98 3.39
N GLU A 59 8.67 2.04 4.45
CA GLU A 59 9.06 1.51 5.78
C GLU A 59 9.34 0.01 5.75
N ALA A 60 8.60 -0.75 4.93
CA ALA A 60 8.84 -2.18 4.75
C ALA A 60 10.16 -2.45 4.02
N ILE A 61 10.47 -1.71 2.96
CA ILE A 61 11.75 -1.82 2.23
C ILE A 61 12.92 -1.53 3.18
N GLU A 62 12.82 -0.48 4.00
CA GLU A 62 13.84 -0.17 5.00
C GLU A 62 13.99 -1.25 6.09
N ALA A 63 12.88 -1.88 6.49
CA ALA A 63 12.91 -2.98 7.44
C ALA A 63 13.63 -4.20 6.85
N VAL A 64 13.29 -4.57 5.61
CA VAL A 64 13.93 -5.65 4.83
C VAL A 64 15.42 -5.39 4.71
N ALA A 65 15.81 -4.21 4.22
CA ALA A 65 17.20 -3.82 4.03
C ALA A 65 18.03 -3.88 5.32
N ARG A 66 17.46 -3.52 6.48
CA ARG A 66 18.14 -3.60 7.79
C ARG A 66 18.25 -5.03 8.32
N SER A 67 17.25 -5.85 8.06
CA SER A 67 17.22 -7.25 8.53
C SER A 67 18.12 -8.18 7.72
N GLY A 68 18.32 -7.86 6.44
CA GLY A 68 18.96 -8.78 5.48
C GLY A 68 18.07 -9.95 5.04
N ASP A 69 16.84 -10.04 5.55
CA ASP A 69 15.84 -10.99 5.07
C ASP A 69 15.17 -10.46 3.80
N PRO A 70 14.85 -11.31 2.81
CA PRO A 70 14.25 -10.90 1.54
C PRO A 70 12.75 -10.57 1.62
N VAL A 71 12.13 -10.75 2.79
CA VAL A 71 10.67 -10.69 2.96
C VAL A 71 10.34 -9.96 4.27
N ALA A 72 9.38 -9.04 4.24
CA ALA A 72 8.76 -8.47 5.44
C ALA A 72 7.46 -9.22 5.79
N ARG A 73 7.24 -9.45 7.09
CA ARG A 73 6.02 -10.07 7.62
C ARG A 73 5.03 -9.00 8.07
N VAL A 74 3.84 -9.01 7.50
CA VAL A 74 2.76 -8.09 7.90
C VAL A 74 2.00 -8.71 9.08
N MET A 75 2.10 -8.08 10.24
CA MET A 75 1.55 -8.55 11.51
C MET A 75 0.45 -7.61 12.01
N ASP A 76 -0.76 -8.13 12.19
CA ASP A 76 -1.89 -7.40 12.78
C ASP A 76 -2.29 -8.05 14.11
N GLY A 77 -2.21 -7.30 15.21
CA GLY A 77 -2.58 -7.82 16.55
C GLY A 77 -1.86 -9.11 16.96
N GLY A 78 -0.62 -9.33 16.49
CA GLY A 78 0.15 -10.56 16.75
C GLY A 78 -0.14 -11.72 15.79
N ARG A 79 -1.06 -11.55 14.84
CA ARG A 79 -1.35 -12.51 13.76
C ARG A 79 -0.63 -12.10 12.48
N LEU A 80 -0.01 -13.08 11.82
CA LEU A 80 0.49 -12.89 10.46
C LEU A 80 -0.70 -12.82 9.48
N VAL A 81 -0.81 -11.70 8.78
CA VAL A 81 -1.87 -11.47 7.78
C VAL A 81 -1.35 -11.52 6.35
N GLY A 82 -0.06 -11.29 6.15
CA GLY A 82 0.56 -11.35 4.83
C GLY A 82 2.06 -11.16 4.88
N VAL A 83 2.66 -11.12 3.69
CA VAL A 83 4.08 -10.83 3.48
C VAL A 83 4.26 -9.89 2.30
N VAL A 84 5.34 -9.11 2.34
CA VAL A 84 5.80 -8.25 1.23
C VAL A 84 7.18 -8.73 0.82
N ASP A 85 7.35 -9.09 -0.45
CA ASP A 85 8.62 -9.40 -1.08
C ASP A 85 9.17 -8.17 -1.82
N HIS A 86 10.50 -8.09 -1.94
CA HIS A 86 11.20 -7.15 -2.84
C HIS A 86 11.15 -7.67 -4.28
#